data_AF-A0A7C9MN14-F1
#
_entry.id   AF-A0A7C9MN14-F1
#
_cell.length_a   1.000
_cell.length_b   1.000
_cell.length_c   1.000
_cell.angle_alpha   90.00
_cell.angle_beta   90.00
_cell.angle_gamma   90.00
#
_symmetry.space_group_name_H-M   'P 1'
#
loop_
_entity.id
_entity.type
_entity.pdbx_description
1 polymer ?
#
loop_
_entity_poly.entity_id
_entity_poly.type
_entity_poly.pdbx_seq_one_letter_code
_entity_poly.pdbx_strand_id
1 'polypeptide(L)'
;MAHPAPDIACRRCGRCCRLGGPALHAGDLALVCDGRLGPAQLVTLRRGQGVTDNVTGTVGPSPDELVKVRPVPGGRACIFYRDPPACAIHEASPVECQALFCDDPARLAALYAKNRLTRADILPPGGDLAALCAQHEAETDLVRLTTLCRLALAGDDAARGEALAVAHFDAACRDLLPKRLGIEAAALPFYLGSPLPQALPILRATLYPGGLYKRRA
;
A
#
# COMPACT_ATOMS: atom_id res chain seq x y z
N MET A 1 38.67 -4.48 -23.31
CA MET A 1 38.43 -3.07 -22.94
C MET A 1 37.14 -3.03 -22.15
N ALA A 2 37.21 -2.77 -20.83
CA ALA A 2 36.02 -2.67 -20.01
C ALA A 2 35.23 -1.44 -20.47
N HIS A 3 34.00 -1.65 -20.95
CA HIS A 3 33.07 -0.56 -21.19
C HIS A 3 32.84 0.14 -19.84
N PRO A 4 32.93 1.48 -19.76
CA PRO A 4 32.55 2.17 -18.54
C PRO A 4 31.10 1.78 -18.23
N ALA A 5 30.84 1.38 -16.98
CA ALA A 5 29.48 1.10 -16.55
C ALA A 5 28.63 2.33 -16.86
N PRO A 6 27.47 2.18 -17.54
CA PRO A 6 26.64 3.33 -17.91
C PRO A 6 26.31 4.14 -16.67
N ASP A 7 26.31 5.47 -16.78
CA ASP A 7 25.91 6.36 -15.67
C ASP A 7 24.54 5.94 -15.14
N ILE A 8 24.52 5.47 -13.90
CA ILE A 8 23.38 4.81 -13.25
C ILE A 8 22.49 5.87 -12.62
N ALA A 9 21.93 6.75 -13.45
CA ALA A 9 21.09 7.86 -13.02
C ALA A 9 19.74 7.86 -13.73
N CYS A 10 18.68 8.24 -13.00
CA CYS A 10 17.34 8.38 -13.54
C CYS A 10 17.32 9.48 -14.63
N ARG A 11 16.97 9.11 -15.87
CA ARG A 11 16.86 10.03 -17.02
C ARG A 11 15.59 10.90 -17.01
N ARG A 12 14.78 10.85 -15.94
CA ARG A 12 13.50 11.56 -15.78
C ARG A 12 12.50 11.32 -16.93
N CYS A 13 12.58 10.18 -17.61
CA CYS A 13 11.71 9.85 -18.76
C CYS A 13 10.26 9.52 -18.38
N GLY A 14 9.97 9.35 -17.08
CA GLY A 14 8.62 9.08 -16.56
C GLY A 14 8.12 7.64 -16.72
N ARG A 15 8.84 6.75 -17.42
CA ARG A 15 8.40 5.37 -17.69
C ARG A 15 8.05 4.62 -16.40
N CYS A 16 8.96 4.63 -15.42
CA CYS A 16 8.73 4.00 -14.12
C CYS A 16 7.71 4.73 -13.26
N CYS A 17 7.76 6.06 -13.24
CA CYS A 17 6.84 6.88 -12.45
C CYS A 17 5.38 6.67 -12.86
N ARG A 18 5.11 6.35 -14.13
CA ARG A 18 3.76 6.01 -14.61
C ARG A 18 3.26 4.63 -14.15
N LEU A 19 4.17 3.71 -13.79
CA LEU A 19 3.82 2.37 -13.32
C LEU A 19 3.43 2.32 -11.84
N GLY A 20 3.99 3.22 -11.03
CA GLY A 20 3.77 3.29 -9.59
C GLY A 20 4.86 4.06 -8.86
N GLY A 21 4.62 4.34 -7.58
CA GLY A 21 5.67 4.81 -6.67
C GLY A 21 6.54 3.65 -6.13
N PRO A 22 7.80 3.91 -5.75
CA PRO A 22 8.68 2.93 -5.13
C PRO A 22 8.20 2.48 -3.76
N ALA A 23 8.50 1.23 -3.38
CA ALA A 23 8.50 0.81 -1.98
C ALA A 23 9.64 1.50 -1.22
N LEU A 24 9.44 1.75 0.07
CA LEU A 24 10.49 2.32 0.91
C LEU A 24 11.29 1.21 1.58
N HIS A 25 12.59 1.43 1.68
CA HIS A 25 13.55 0.55 2.34
C HIS A 25 14.24 1.26 3.50
N ALA A 26 15.00 0.55 4.33
CA ALA A 26 15.72 1.12 5.46
C ALA A 26 16.55 2.38 5.10
N GLY A 27 17.14 2.41 3.89
CA GLY A 27 17.89 3.57 3.39
C GLY A 27 17.03 4.82 3.10
N ASP A 28 15.71 4.67 3.01
CA ASP A 28 14.74 5.75 2.78
C ASP A 28 14.21 6.38 4.08
N LEU A 29 14.54 5.83 5.25
CA LEU A 29 14.01 6.31 6.52
C LEU A 29 14.35 7.79 6.75
N ALA A 30 15.56 8.22 6.37
CA ALA A 30 15.98 9.61 6.43
C ALA A 30 15.06 10.55 5.62
N LEU A 31 14.54 10.10 4.47
CA LEU A 31 13.60 10.90 3.67
C LEU A 31 12.30 11.19 4.43
N VAL A 32 11.89 10.26 5.30
CA VAL A 32 10.70 10.45 6.13
C VAL A 32 11.03 11.33 7.34
N CYS A 33 12.13 11.05 8.04
CA CYS A 33 12.56 11.82 9.21
C CYS A 33 12.83 13.29 8.87
N ASP A 34 13.40 13.58 7.70
CA ASP A 34 13.70 14.92 7.22
C ASP A 34 12.47 15.64 6.62
N GLY A 35 11.29 14.99 6.63
CA GLY A 35 10.05 15.54 6.10
C GLY A 35 9.98 15.63 4.57
N ARG A 36 10.93 15.01 3.84
CA ARG A 36 10.90 14.93 2.36
C ARG A 36 9.76 14.04 1.87
N LEU A 37 9.42 13.01 2.66
CA LEU A 37 8.28 12.12 2.46
C LEU A 37 7.39 12.15 3.70
N GLY A 38 6.26 12.84 3.60
CA GLY A 38 5.24 12.87 4.64
C GLY A 38 4.16 11.79 4.47
N PRO A 39 3.38 11.48 5.52
CA PRO A 39 2.28 10.52 5.49
C PRO A 39 1.30 10.67 4.31
N ALA A 40 0.99 11.90 3.90
CA ALA A 40 0.10 12.19 2.78
C ALA A 40 0.61 11.70 1.42
N GLN A 41 1.90 11.41 1.29
CA GLN A 41 2.54 10.90 0.07
C GLN A 41 2.83 9.40 0.13
N LEU A 42 2.45 8.73 1.23
CA LEU A 42 2.70 7.32 1.47
C LEU A 42 1.40 6.52 1.50
N VAL A 43 1.53 5.22 1.27
CA VAL A 43 0.47 4.23 1.45
C VAL A 43 1.07 2.96 2.03
N THR A 44 0.32 2.33 2.92
CA THR A 44 0.67 1.03 3.49
C THR A 44 -0.05 -0.06 2.72
N LEU A 45 0.74 -0.99 2.15
CA LEU A 45 0.23 -2.27 1.70
C LEU A 45 0.29 -3.23 2.89
N ARG A 46 -0.88 -3.72 3.31
CA ARG A 46 -1.01 -4.52 4.52
C ARG A 46 -0.79 -6.00 4.22
N ARG A 47 -0.32 -6.75 5.22
CA ARG A 47 -0.28 -8.22 5.14
C ARG A 47 -1.66 -8.76 4.78
N GLY A 48 -1.71 -9.73 3.86
CA GLY A 48 -2.96 -10.33 3.39
C GLY A 48 -3.69 -9.51 2.31
N GLN A 49 -3.26 -8.28 2.02
CA GLN A 49 -3.84 -7.48 0.94
C GLN A 49 -3.61 -8.15 -0.42
N GLY A 50 -4.63 -8.17 -1.28
CA GLY A 50 -4.47 -8.67 -2.64
C GLY A 50 -3.55 -7.74 -3.45
N VAL A 51 -2.42 -8.27 -3.92
CA VAL A 51 -1.41 -7.54 -4.69
C VAL A 51 -1.03 -8.29 -5.95
N THR A 52 -0.54 -7.56 -6.95
CA THR A 52 0.21 -8.13 -8.07
C THR A 52 1.69 -8.07 -7.72
N ASP A 53 2.33 -9.24 -7.67
CA ASP A 53 3.78 -9.33 -7.62
C ASP A 53 4.32 -9.15 -9.04
N ASN A 54 4.91 -7.99 -9.32
CA ASN A 54 5.43 -7.66 -10.64
C ASN A 54 6.73 -8.41 -10.99
N VAL A 55 7.40 -9.01 -10.00
CA VAL A 55 8.63 -9.81 -10.22
C VAL A 55 8.25 -11.22 -10.63
N THR A 56 7.31 -11.84 -9.93
CA THR A 56 6.87 -13.21 -10.22
C THR A 56 5.71 -13.28 -11.22
N GLY A 57 5.05 -12.15 -11.50
CA GLY A 57 3.88 -12.08 -12.38
C GLY A 57 2.62 -12.70 -11.76
N THR A 58 2.60 -12.89 -10.45
CA THR A 58 1.50 -13.57 -9.73
C THR A 58 0.57 -12.58 -9.06
N VAL A 59 -0.66 -13.02 -8.78
CA VAL A 59 -1.62 -12.27 -7.96
C VAL A 59 -1.90 -13.09 -6.72
N GLY A 60 -1.75 -12.47 -5.55
CA GLY A 60 -1.90 -13.17 -4.28
C GLY A 60 -1.94 -12.22 -3.09
N PRO A 61 -2.15 -12.77 -1.88
CA PRO A 61 -2.03 -11.99 -0.66
C PRO A 61 -0.58 -11.54 -0.44
N SER A 62 -0.38 -10.30 -0.03
CA SER A 62 0.92 -9.81 0.38
C SER A 62 1.38 -10.58 1.64
N PRO A 63 2.59 -11.16 1.65
CA PRO A 63 3.07 -11.94 2.80
C PRO A 63 3.35 -11.07 4.03
N ASP A 64 3.72 -9.81 3.80
CA ASP A 64 4.19 -8.87 4.83
C ASP A 64 3.61 -7.47 4.58
N GLU A 65 3.67 -6.63 5.60
CA GLU A 65 3.41 -5.20 5.43
C GLU A 65 4.57 -4.52 4.68
N LEU A 66 4.27 -3.54 3.84
CA LEU A 66 5.26 -2.59 3.35
C LEU A 66 4.66 -1.20 3.16
N VAL A 67 5.48 -0.17 3.33
CA VAL A 67 5.15 1.22 3.02
C VAL A 67 5.77 1.61 1.69
N LYS A 68 4.99 2.33 0.87
CA LYS A 68 5.45 2.82 -0.43
C LYS A 68 4.93 4.21 -0.74
N VAL A 69 5.58 4.88 -1.69
CA VAL A 69 5.05 6.12 -2.25
C VAL A 69 3.73 5.82 -2.96
N ARG A 70 2.68 6.55 -2.58
CA ARG A 70 1.33 6.32 -3.11
C ARG A 70 1.22 6.76 -4.58
N PRO A 71 0.28 6.18 -5.33
CA PRO A 71 -0.11 6.76 -6.61
C PRO A 71 -0.97 8.01 -6.43
N VAL A 72 -1.12 8.76 -7.52
CA VAL A 72 -2.15 9.80 -7.65
C VAL A 72 -3.54 9.19 -7.43
N PRO A 73 -4.50 9.93 -6.83
CA PRO A 73 -5.88 9.46 -6.71
C PRO A 73 -6.46 9.00 -8.05
N GLY A 74 -7.10 7.84 -8.06
CA GLY A 74 -7.75 7.28 -9.26
C GLY A 74 -6.81 6.79 -10.36
N GLY A 75 -5.48 6.84 -10.15
CA GLY A 75 -4.49 6.45 -11.14
C GLY A 75 -3.43 5.51 -10.59
N ARG A 76 -2.50 5.12 -11.47
CA ARG A 76 -1.35 4.28 -11.13
C ARG A 76 -0.03 5.06 -11.03
N ALA A 77 0.03 6.25 -11.62
CA ALA A 77 1.26 7.04 -11.61
C ALA A 77 1.62 7.47 -10.19
N CYS A 78 2.91 7.47 -9.86
CA CYS A 78 3.46 8.01 -8.62
C CYS A 78 2.97 9.46 -8.40
N ILE A 79 2.64 9.81 -7.15
CA ILE A 79 2.18 11.15 -6.77
C ILE A 79 3.15 12.29 -7.13
N PHE A 80 4.45 11.99 -7.24
CA PHE A 80 5.48 12.95 -7.60
C PHE A 80 5.74 13.06 -9.11
N TYR A 81 5.06 12.25 -9.93
CA TYR A 81 5.10 12.38 -11.38
C TYR A 81 4.47 13.70 -11.83
N ARG A 82 5.08 14.34 -12.83
CA ARG A 82 4.56 15.53 -13.52
C ARG A 82 4.66 15.34 -15.03
N ASP A 83 3.74 15.97 -15.76
CA ASP A 83 3.71 15.99 -17.23
C ASP A 83 3.93 17.45 -17.70
N PRO A 84 4.85 17.75 -18.65
CA PRO A 84 5.76 16.82 -19.34
C PRO A 84 6.70 16.09 -18.35
N PRO A 85 7.28 14.93 -18.72
CA PRO A 85 7.89 14.00 -17.77
C PRO A 85 8.89 14.65 -16.80
N ALA A 86 8.50 14.71 -15.53
CA ALA A 86 9.35 15.18 -14.44
C ALA A 86 9.00 14.46 -13.12
N CYS A 87 9.94 14.55 -12.17
CA CYS A 87 9.78 14.05 -10.80
C CYS A 87 9.98 15.21 -9.83
N ALA A 88 8.98 15.45 -8.97
CA ALA A 88 8.98 16.54 -8.00
C ALA A 88 9.93 16.32 -6.80
N ILE A 89 10.44 15.09 -6.61
CA ILE A 89 11.36 14.73 -5.53
C ILE A 89 12.67 14.13 -6.06
N HIS A 90 13.09 14.50 -7.27
CA HIS A 90 14.22 13.83 -7.92
C HIS A 90 15.51 13.89 -7.09
N GLU A 91 15.76 15.00 -6.40
CA GLU A 91 16.92 15.19 -5.51
C GLU A 91 16.83 14.36 -4.22
N ALA A 92 15.63 13.89 -3.88
CA ALA A 92 15.30 13.08 -2.71
C ALA A 92 14.72 11.72 -3.16
N SER A 93 15.31 11.12 -4.20
CA SER A 93 14.81 9.89 -4.80
C SER A 93 14.96 8.70 -3.83
N PRO A 94 13.90 7.90 -3.62
CA PRO A 94 14.01 6.68 -2.81
C PRO A 94 14.98 5.64 -3.42
N VAL A 95 15.46 4.70 -2.61
CA VAL A 95 16.45 3.68 -2.98
C VAL A 95 16.01 2.89 -4.22
N GLU A 96 14.76 2.46 -4.30
CA GLU A 96 14.27 1.79 -5.52
C GLU A 96 14.34 2.71 -6.73
N CYS A 97 14.03 4.01 -6.62
CA CYS A 97 14.13 4.96 -7.74
C CYS A 97 15.58 5.20 -8.18
N GLN A 98 16.55 5.17 -7.24
CA GLN A 98 17.97 5.28 -7.56
C GLN A 98 18.49 4.00 -8.24
N ALA A 99 18.00 2.83 -7.78
CA ALA A 99 18.38 1.53 -8.33
C ALA A 99 17.69 1.21 -9.66
N LEU A 100 16.54 1.82 -9.94
CA LEU A 100 15.73 1.51 -11.10
C LEU A 100 16.37 2.04 -12.38
N PHE A 101 17.14 1.18 -13.02
CA PHE A 101 17.58 1.37 -14.39
C PHE A 101 16.47 0.85 -15.32
N CYS A 102 15.98 1.71 -16.22
CA CYS A 102 14.88 1.37 -17.13
C CYS A 102 15.17 0.15 -18.04
N ASP A 103 16.43 -0.26 -18.15
CA ASP A 103 16.91 -1.33 -19.02
C ASP A 103 17.57 -2.51 -18.24
N ASP A 104 17.56 -2.50 -16.89
CA ASP A 104 18.06 -3.61 -16.04
C ASP A 104 17.19 -3.82 -14.77
N PRO A 105 16.16 -4.67 -14.85
CA PRO A 105 15.29 -4.97 -13.72
C PRO A 105 15.95 -5.84 -12.63
N ALA A 106 17.13 -6.42 -12.87
CA ALA A 106 17.75 -7.37 -11.95
C ALA A 106 18.17 -6.71 -10.63
N ARG A 107 18.62 -5.44 -10.66
CA ARG A 107 18.98 -4.69 -9.44
C ARG A 107 17.77 -4.37 -8.57
N LEU A 108 16.64 -4.02 -9.18
CA LEU A 108 15.40 -3.82 -8.45
C LEU A 108 14.90 -5.14 -7.85
N ALA A 109 14.97 -6.23 -8.62
CA ALA A 109 14.62 -7.56 -8.13
C ALA A 109 15.50 -7.99 -6.94
N ALA A 110 16.79 -7.62 -6.92
CA ALA A 110 17.69 -7.91 -5.81
C ALA A 110 17.36 -7.14 -4.51
N LEU A 111 16.74 -5.96 -4.64
CA LEU A 111 16.24 -5.16 -3.52
C LEU A 111 14.85 -5.58 -3.06
N TYR A 112 14.05 -6.16 -3.97
CA TYR A 112 12.64 -6.47 -3.79
C TYR A 112 12.32 -6.97 -2.37
N ALA A 113 12.86 -8.10 -1.92
CA ALA A 113 12.47 -8.67 -0.63
C ALA A 113 13.29 -8.19 0.58
N LYS A 114 14.14 -7.15 0.46
CA LYS A 114 15.12 -6.82 1.50
C LYS A 114 14.81 -5.50 2.20
N ASN A 115 14.83 -5.50 3.53
CA ASN A 115 14.83 -4.30 4.36
C ASN A 115 13.71 -3.29 4.00
N ARG A 116 12.50 -3.75 3.68
CA ARG A 116 11.36 -2.86 3.42
C ARG A 116 10.93 -2.20 4.72
N LEU A 117 10.55 -0.92 4.65
CA LEU A 117 9.95 -0.24 5.79
C LEU A 117 8.49 -0.64 5.96
N THR A 118 8.11 -0.85 7.20
CA THR A 118 6.73 -0.94 7.69
C THR A 118 6.35 0.37 8.39
N ARG A 119 5.09 0.51 8.80
CA ARG A 119 4.67 1.62 9.67
C ARG A 119 5.42 1.61 11.00
N ALA A 120 5.78 0.44 11.52
CA ALA A 120 6.47 0.31 12.80
C ALA A 120 7.91 0.85 12.75
N ASP A 121 8.54 0.84 11.57
CA ASP A 121 9.87 1.41 11.38
C ASP A 121 9.83 2.94 11.23
N ILE A 122 8.70 3.49 10.78
CA ILE A 122 8.52 4.91 10.49
C ILE A 122 7.91 5.67 11.67
N LEU A 123 6.93 5.07 12.35
CA LEU A 123 6.24 5.70 13.47
C LEU A 123 7.07 5.53 14.75
N PRO A 124 7.13 6.55 15.62
CA PRO A 124 7.80 6.43 16.90
C PRO A 124 7.25 5.24 17.71
N PRO A 125 8.11 4.33 18.19
CA PRO A 125 7.69 3.22 19.04
C PRO A 125 6.96 3.73 20.29
N GLY A 126 5.81 3.15 20.59
CA GLY A 126 4.98 3.56 21.74
C GLY A 126 4.20 4.87 21.55
N GLY A 127 4.28 5.51 20.37
CA GLY A 127 3.47 6.69 20.07
C GLY A 127 2.00 6.34 19.80
N ASP A 128 1.09 7.27 20.09
CA ASP A 128 -0.36 7.08 19.97
C ASP A 128 -0.78 6.63 18.56
N LEU A 129 -0.18 7.20 17.52
CA LEU A 129 -0.46 6.82 16.14
C LEU A 129 0.02 5.39 15.81
N ALA A 130 1.15 4.95 16.38
CA ALA A 130 1.63 3.59 16.19
C ALA A 130 0.69 2.58 16.87
N ALA A 131 0.27 2.88 18.11
CA ALA A 131 -0.70 2.07 18.85
C ALA A 131 -2.04 1.99 18.11
N LEU A 132 -2.51 3.10 17.56
CA LEU A 132 -3.72 3.17 16.76
C LEU A 132 -3.64 2.32 15.49
N CYS A 133 -2.54 2.41 14.75
CA CYS A 133 -2.30 1.58 13.57
C CYS A 133 -2.30 0.08 13.93
N ALA A 134 -1.66 -0.29 15.04
CA ALA A 134 -1.62 -1.68 15.51
C ALA A 134 -3.01 -2.20 15.93
N GLN A 135 -3.79 -1.38 16.64
CA GLN A 135 -5.16 -1.74 17.01
C GLN A 135 -6.05 -1.89 15.77
N HIS A 136 -5.98 -0.95 14.83
CA HIS A 136 -6.73 -1.06 13.57
C HIS A 136 -6.33 -2.30 12.78
N GLU A 137 -5.05 -2.66 12.74
CA GLU A 137 -4.57 -3.89 12.09
C GLU A 137 -5.15 -5.14 12.75
N ALA A 138 -5.17 -5.23 14.08
CA ALA A 138 -5.71 -6.37 14.81
C ALA A 138 -7.22 -6.55 14.57
N GLU A 139 -7.98 -5.45 14.61
CA GLU A 139 -9.43 -5.46 14.38
C GLU A 139 -9.78 -5.75 12.92
N THR A 140 -8.92 -5.35 11.98
CA THR A 140 -9.18 -5.46 10.55
C THR A 140 -8.23 -6.42 9.84
N ASP A 141 -7.68 -7.42 10.55
CA ASP A 141 -6.72 -8.38 9.98
C ASP A 141 -7.25 -8.98 8.68
N LEU A 142 -6.53 -8.75 7.58
CA LEU A 142 -7.02 -9.11 6.24
C LEU A 142 -7.04 -10.62 6.00
N VAL A 143 -6.20 -11.39 6.70
CA VAL A 143 -6.16 -12.86 6.56
C VAL A 143 -7.38 -13.48 7.25
N ARG A 144 -7.69 -13.02 8.47
CA ARG A 144 -8.92 -13.38 9.20
C ARG A 144 -10.14 -12.95 8.41
N LEU A 145 -10.18 -11.72 7.94
CA LEU A 145 -11.31 -11.18 7.18
C LEU A 145 -11.54 -11.95 5.87
N THR A 146 -10.48 -12.39 5.19
CA THR A 146 -10.59 -13.25 4.00
C THR A 146 -11.30 -14.56 4.36
N THR A 147 -10.96 -15.15 5.50
CA THR A 147 -11.58 -16.41 5.98
C THR A 147 -13.05 -16.20 6.28
N LEU A 148 -13.41 -15.12 6.99
CA LEU A 148 -14.81 -14.76 7.26
C LEU A 148 -15.61 -14.57 5.97
N CYS A 149 -15.03 -13.89 4.97
CA CYS A 149 -15.69 -13.70 3.68
C CYS A 149 -15.96 -15.02 2.96
N ARG A 150 -15.02 -15.99 3.01
CA ARG A 150 -15.22 -17.32 2.41
C ARG A 150 -16.35 -18.08 3.09
N LEU A 151 -16.41 -18.07 4.42
CA LEU A 151 -17.49 -18.70 5.19
C LEU A 151 -18.84 -18.04 4.90
N ALA A 152 -18.88 -16.70 4.89
CA ALA A 152 -20.08 -15.94 4.56
C ALA A 152 -20.62 -16.28 3.16
N LEU A 153 -19.74 -16.39 2.16
CA LEU A 153 -20.11 -16.80 0.80
C LEU A 153 -20.57 -18.26 0.71
N ALA A 154 -20.15 -19.12 1.65
CA ALA A 154 -20.63 -20.49 1.79
C ALA A 154 -21.98 -20.61 2.53
N GLY A 155 -22.54 -19.49 3.02
CA GLY A 155 -23.85 -19.44 3.67
C GLY A 155 -23.81 -19.24 5.18
N ASP A 156 -22.65 -18.93 5.77
CA ASP A 156 -22.54 -18.64 7.20
C ASP A 156 -22.93 -17.17 7.49
N ASP A 157 -24.14 -16.97 8.03
CA ASP A 157 -24.64 -15.64 8.38
C ASP A 157 -23.92 -15.00 9.57
N ALA A 158 -23.37 -15.79 10.49
CA ALA A 158 -22.58 -15.24 11.60
C ALA A 158 -21.25 -14.67 11.07
N ALA A 159 -20.56 -15.39 10.20
CA ALA A 159 -19.36 -14.90 9.53
C ALA A 159 -19.64 -13.65 8.67
N ARG A 160 -20.81 -13.59 8.02
CA ARG A 160 -21.26 -12.40 7.28
C ARG A 160 -21.44 -11.20 8.20
N GLY A 161 -22.09 -11.40 9.35
CA GLY A 161 -22.28 -10.37 10.37
C GLY A 161 -20.96 -9.83 10.90
N GLU A 162 -20.00 -10.71 11.20
CA GLU A 162 -18.66 -10.31 11.66
C GLU A 162 -17.90 -9.54 10.58
N ALA A 163 -17.91 -10.00 9.32
CA ALA A 163 -17.28 -9.28 8.22
C ALA A 163 -17.87 -7.87 8.01
N LEU A 164 -19.18 -7.71 8.17
CA LEU A 164 -19.86 -6.41 8.13
C LEU A 164 -19.44 -5.51 9.29
N ALA A 165 -19.33 -6.06 10.50
CA ALA A 165 -18.87 -5.31 11.68
C ALA A 165 -17.44 -4.78 11.49
N VAL A 166 -16.53 -5.61 10.97
CA VAL A 166 -15.15 -5.20 10.64
C VAL A 166 -15.13 -4.10 9.58
N ALA A 167 -15.97 -4.21 8.54
CA ALA A 167 -16.09 -3.18 7.50
C ALA A 167 -16.61 -1.85 8.06
N HIS A 168 -17.60 -1.87 8.96
CA HIS A 168 -18.11 -0.69 9.64
C HIS A 168 -17.07 -0.06 10.57
N PHE A 169 -16.28 -0.87 11.27
CA PHE A 169 -15.20 -0.39 12.12
C PHE A 169 -14.14 0.37 11.31
N ASP A 170 -13.67 -0.17 10.17
CA ASP A 170 -12.72 0.52 9.28
C ASP A 170 -13.29 1.84 8.77
N ALA A 171 -14.55 1.85 8.32
CA ALA A 171 -15.23 3.04 7.84
C ALA A 171 -15.35 4.12 8.93
N ALA A 172 -15.72 3.73 10.16
CA ALA A 172 -15.82 4.62 11.30
C ALA A 172 -14.46 5.23 11.67
N CYS A 173 -13.38 4.43 11.66
CA CYS A 173 -12.02 4.95 11.88
C CYS A 173 -11.68 6.02 10.82
N ARG A 174 -11.91 5.72 9.53
CA ARG A 174 -11.60 6.66 8.45
C ARG A 174 -12.39 7.97 8.53
N ASP A 175 -13.61 7.95 9.06
CA ASP A 175 -14.42 9.15 9.27
C ASP A 175 -13.99 9.95 10.52
N LEU A 176 -13.65 9.27 11.61
CA LEU A 176 -13.40 9.89 12.92
C LEU A 176 -11.97 10.40 13.09
N LEU A 177 -10.95 9.71 12.56
CA LEU A 177 -9.55 10.08 12.78
C LEU A 177 -9.20 11.49 12.30
N PRO A 178 -9.62 11.93 11.08
CA PRO A 178 -9.35 13.30 10.65
C PRO A 178 -10.00 14.34 11.57
N LYS A 179 -11.22 14.07 12.03
CA LYS A 179 -12.01 14.98 12.86
C LYS A 179 -11.48 15.10 14.28
N ARG A 180 -10.98 14.00 14.85
CA ARG A 180 -10.58 13.92 16.27
C ARG A 180 -9.10 14.15 16.52
N LEU A 181 -8.24 13.78 15.58
CA LEU A 181 -6.78 13.83 15.73
C LEU A 181 -6.11 14.85 14.80
N GLY A 182 -6.89 15.59 14.00
CA GLY A 182 -6.36 16.56 13.04
C GLY A 182 -5.52 15.92 11.92
N ILE A 183 -5.68 14.62 11.69
CA ILE A 183 -4.97 13.90 10.63
C ILE A 183 -5.55 14.29 9.27
N GLU A 184 -4.69 14.66 8.33
CA GLU A 184 -5.12 14.92 6.96
C GLU A 184 -5.72 13.66 6.33
N ALA A 185 -6.88 13.79 5.67
CA ALA A 185 -7.51 12.66 4.98
C ALA A 185 -6.58 11.98 3.96
N ALA A 186 -5.68 12.76 3.34
CA ALA A 186 -4.67 12.27 2.40
C ALA A 186 -3.63 11.32 3.03
N ALA A 187 -3.43 11.42 4.35
CA ALA A 187 -2.50 10.58 5.12
C ALA A 187 -3.13 9.27 5.62
N LEU A 188 -4.45 9.13 5.58
CA LEU A 188 -5.12 7.89 6.01
C LEU A 188 -4.62 6.62 5.29
N PRO A 189 -4.28 6.64 3.98
CA PRO A 189 -3.72 5.47 3.33
C PRO A 189 -2.38 5.02 3.89
N PHE A 190 -1.59 5.93 4.48
CA PHE A 190 -0.41 5.54 5.24
C PHE A 190 -0.82 4.90 6.57
N TYR A 191 -1.65 5.55 7.37
CA TYR A 191 -1.99 5.05 8.71
C TYR A 191 -2.85 3.79 8.72
N LEU A 192 -3.81 3.63 7.80
CA LEU A 192 -4.82 2.56 7.82
C LEU A 192 -4.76 1.65 6.58
N GLY A 193 -3.83 1.91 5.65
CA GLY A 193 -3.84 1.29 4.33
C GLY A 193 -5.05 1.71 3.48
N SER A 194 -5.24 1.02 2.36
CA SER A 194 -6.42 1.20 1.49
C SER A 194 -7.71 0.79 2.21
N PRO A 195 -8.87 1.42 1.91
CA PRO A 195 -10.17 0.97 2.41
C PRO A 195 -10.40 -0.52 2.21
N LEU A 196 -11.00 -1.21 3.18
CA LEU A 196 -11.12 -2.68 3.13
C LEU A 196 -11.72 -3.23 1.83
N PRO A 197 -12.79 -2.67 1.25
CA PRO A 197 -13.33 -3.16 -0.03
C PRO A 197 -12.36 -3.02 -1.22
N GLN A 198 -11.38 -2.13 -1.13
CA GLN A 198 -10.32 -1.96 -2.13
C GLN A 198 -9.14 -2.89 -1.85
N ALA A 199 -8.74 -3.03 -0.58
CA ALA A 199 -7.66 -3.92 -0.17
C ALA A 199 -8.01 -5.41 -0.34
N LEU A 200 -9.30 -5.74 -0.17
CA LEU A 200 -9.79 -7.11 -0.18
C LEU A 200 -11.08 -7.23 -1.03
N PRO A 201 -10.98 -7.43 -2.35
CA PRO A 201 -12.14 -7.47 -3.25
C PRO A 201 -13.23 -8.50 -2.88
N ILE A 202 -12.85 -9.62 -2.23
CA ILE A 202 -13.82 -10.63 -1.75
C ILE A 202 -14.77 -10.06 -0.69
N LEU A 203 -14.36 -9.06 0.09
CA LEU A 203 -15.24 -8.36 1.02
C LEU A 203 -16.36 -7.65 0.29
N ARG A 204 -16.06 -6.96 -0.83
CA ARG A 204 -17.09 -6.28 -1.62
C ARG A 204 -18.15 -7.26 -2.12
N ALA A 205 -17.73 -8.44 -2.60
CA ALA A 205 -18.65 -9.50 -3.01
C ALA A 205 -19.48 -10.07 -1.84
N THR A 206 -18.93 -10.04 -0.63
CA THR A 206 -19.62 -10.48 0.59
C THR A 206 -20.66 -9.46 1.06
N LEU A 207 -20.34 -8.16 1.05
CA LEU A 207 -21.23 -7.10 1.52
C LEU A 207 -22.34 -6.75 0.51
N TYR A 208 -22.04 -6.85 -0.78
CA TYR A 208 -22.97 -6.52 -1.87
C TYR A 208 -23.05 -7.68 -2.86
N PRO A 209 -23.72 -8.79 -2.50
CA PRO A 209 -23.78 -9.97 -3.36
C PRO A 209 -24.55 -9.67 -4.65
N GLY A 210 -23.82 -9.44 -5.74
CA GLY A 210 -24.36 -9.44 -7.09
C GLY A 210 -24.33 -10.86 -7.67
N GLY A 211 -25.49 -11.49 -7.85
CA GLY A 211 -25.57 -12.81 -8.48
C GLY A 211 -25.44 -12.71 -10.00
N LEU A 212 -24.58 -13.53 -10.61
CA LEU A 212 -24.56 -13.71 -12.08
C LEU A 212 -25.86 -14.34 -12.59
N TYR A 213 -26.59 -15.03 -11.72
CA TYR A 213 -27.91 -15.62 -11.96
C TYR A 213 -28.71 -15.60 -10.66
N LYS A 214 -30.05 -15.62 -10.76
CA LYS A 214 -30.93 -15.79 -9.60
C LYS A 214 -30.74 -17.22 -9.08
N ARG A 215 -30.19 -17.41 -7.87
CA ARG A 215 -30.34 -18.69 -7.18
C ARG A 215 -31.80 -18.79 -6.74
N ARG A 216 -32.48 -19.89 -7.09
CA ARG A 216 -33.70 -20.27 -6.37
C ARG A 216 -33.26 -20.71 -4.97
N ALA A 217 -33.88 -20.11 -3.96
CA ALA A 217 -33.73 -20.52 -2.57
C ALA A 217 -34.16 -21.99 -2.39
#